data_AF-A0A1A7YSD3-F1
#
_entry.id   AF-A0A1A7YSD3-F1
#
_cell.length_a   1.000
_cell.length_b   1.000
_cell.length_c   1.000
_cell.angle_alpha   90.00
_cell.angle_beta   90.00
_cell.angle_gamma   90.00
#
_symmetry.space_group_name_H-M   'P 1'
#
loop_
_entity.id
_entity.type
_entity.pdbx_description
1 polymer ?
#
loop_
_entity_poly.entity_id
_entity_poly.type
_entity_poly.pdbx_seq_one_letter_code
_entity_poly.pdbx_strand_id
1 'polypeptide(L)' 'LLEEGNVDGAEEQKQRIEQLQRERRKVLQDNNMTHQPRFFKKSKDDSWVSNKTYWELRREPGFSRMDFPVLW' A
#
# COMPACT_ATOMS: atom_id res chain seq x y z
N LEU A 1 9.58 12.58 -11.12
CA LEU A 1 8.72 13.33 -12.08
C LEU A 1 8.28 14.66 -11.50
N LEU A 2 7.35 14.72 -10.53
CA LEU A 2 6.90 16.01 -9.99
C LEU A 2 8.04 16.78 -9.30
N GLU A 3 8.79 16.12 -8.42
CA GLU A 3 9.95 16.71 -7.72
C GLU A 3 11.07 17.14 -8.68
N GLU A 4 11.09 16.59 -9.89
CA GLU A 4 12.05 16.92 -10.96
C GLU A 4 11.49 17.99 -11.92
N GLY A 5 10.30 18.53 -11.64
CA GLY A 5 9.64 19.56 -12.45
C GLY A 5 8.84 19.04 -13.65
N ASN A 6 8.81 17.73 -13.90
CA ASN A 6 8.00 17.12 -14.96
C ASN A 6 6.56 16.89 -14.49
N VAL A 7 5.74 17.93 -14.63
CA VAL A 7 4.32 17.95 -14.22
C VAL A 7 3.47 17.02 -15.07
N ASP A 8 3.64 17.05 -16.40
CA ASP A 8 2.84 16.23 -17.32
C ASP A 8 3.04 14.73 -17.06
N GLY A 9 4.30 14.30 -16.91
CA GLY A 9 4.60 12.91 -16.56
C GLY A 9 4.10 12.53 -15.16
N ALA A 10 4.07 13.46 -14.21
CA ALA A 10 3.52 13.19 -12.88
C ALA A 10 2.00 12.98 -12.91
N GLU A 11 1.26 13.75 -13.71
CA GLU A 11 -0.18 13.58 -13.88
C GLU A 11 -0.51 12.25 -14.57
N GLU A 12 0.26 11.85 -15.58
CA GLU A 12 0.12 10.52 -16.21
C GLU A 12 0.33 9.39 -15.19
N GLN A 13 1.42 9.46 -14.41
CA GLN A 13 1.68 8.43 -13.39
C GLN A 13 0.61 8.42 -12.31
N LYS A 14 0.11 9.58 -11.89
CA LYS A 14 -1.00 9.67 -10.93
C LYS A 14 -2.26 8.97 -11.45
N GLN A 15 -2.66 9.23 -12.69
CA GLN A 15 -3.83 8.57 -13.29
C GLN A 15 -3.66 7.05 -13.35
N ARG A 16 -2.47 6.58 -13.73
CA ARG A 16 -2.12 5.15 -13.75
C ARG A 16 -2.22 4.51 -12.36
N ILE A 17 -1.65 5.15 -11.35
CA ILE A 17 -1.64 4.64 -9.96
C ILE A 17 -3.05 4.58 -9.38
N GLU A 18 -3.86 5.62 -9.57
CA GLU A 18 -5.25 5.63 -9.10
C GLU A 18 -6.09 4.54 -9.78
N GLN A 19 -5.83 4.26 -11.07
CA GLN A 19 -6.50 3.19 -11.79
C GLN A 19 -6.16 1.82 -11.22
N LEU A 20 -4.87 1.54 -10.96
CA LEU A 20 -4.43 0.31 -10.29
C LEU A 20 -5.08 0.15 -8.90
N GLN A 21 -5.21 1.26 -8.15
CA GLN A 21 -5.88 1.24 -6.85
C GLN A 21 -7.37 0.88 -6.97
N ARG A 22 -8.09 1.44 -7.95
CA ARG A 22 -9.50 1.13 -8.22
C ARG A 22 -9.69 -0.32 -8.64
N GLU A 23 -8.83 -0.83 -9.51
CA GLU A 23 -8.85 -2.23 -9.96
C GLU A 23 -8.60 -3.19 -8.80
N ARG A 24 -7.58 -2.92 -7.98
CA ARG A 24 -7.31 -3.73 -6.78
C ARG A 24 -8.49 -3.74 -5.82
N ARG A 25 -9.16 -2.60 -5.62
CA ARG A 25 -10.38 -2.52 -4.79
C ARG A 25 -11.49 -3.38 -5.38
N LYS A 26 -11.71 -3.31 -6.69
CA LYS A 26 -12.72 -4.12 -7.40
C LYS A 26 -12.44 -5.61 -7.22
N VAL A 27 -11.21 -6.06 -7.44
CA VAL A 27 -10.82 -7.47 -7.23
C VAL A 27 -11.09 -7.94 -5.81
N LEU A 28 -10.75 -7.13 -4.79
CA LEU A 28 -11.03 -7.50 -3.40
C LEU A 28 -12.54 -7.62 -3.14
N GLN A 29 -13.34 -6.69 -3.65
CA GLN A 29 -14.79 -6.71 -3.53
C GLN A 29 -15.41 -7.93 -4.24
N ASP A 30 -14.99 -8.22 -5.47
CA ASP A 30 -15.47 -9.36 -6.27
C ASP A 30 -15.15 -10.70 -5.60
N ASN A 31 -14.07 -10.76 -4.80
CA ASN A 31 -13.68 -11.93 -4.01
C ASN A 31 -14.24 -11.91 -2.57
N ASN A 32 -15.10 -10.94 -2.22
CA ASN A 32 -15.65 -10.76 -0.88
C ASN A 32 -14.57 -10.65 0.23
N MET A 33 -13.42 -10.07 -0.13
CA MET A 33 -12.26 -9.85 0.73
C MET A 33 -12.16 -8.38 1.15
N THR A 34 -11.71 -8.13 2.37
CA THR A 34 -11.40 -6.78 2.87
C THR A 34 -9.89 -6.56 2.90
N HIS A 35 -9.42 -5.37 2.54
CA HIS A 35 -8.02 -4.99 2.72
C HIS A 35 -7.62 -5.07 4.20
N GLN A 36 -6.46 -5.69 4.47
CA GLN A 36 -5.86 -5.75 5.80
C GLN A 36 -4.53 -4.98 5.80
N PRO A 37 -4.38 -3.91 6.60
CA PRO A 37 -3.11 -3.20 6.72
C PRO A 37 -2.01 -4.10 7.29
N ARG A 38 -0.82 -4.04 6.70
CA ARG A 38 0.29 -4.95 7.04
C ARG A 38 0.92 -4.67 8.41
N PHE A 39 1.05 -3.41 8.79
CA PHE A 39 1.85 -2.98 9.94
C PHE A 39 1.03 -2.37 11.08
N PHE A 40 -0.28 -2.26 10.90
CA PHE A 40 -1.21 -1.65 11.84
C PHE A 40 -2.43 -2.54 12.01
N LYS A 41 -3.06 -2.44 13.17
CA LYS A 41 -4.34 -3.09 13.46
C LYS A 41 -5.31 -2.07 14.03
N LYS A 42 -6.59 -2.28 13.78
CA LYS A 42 -7.67 -1.49 14.38
C LYS A 42 -7.84 -1.90 15.84
N SER A 43 -7.85 -0.91 16.72
CA SER A 43 -8.10 -1.07 18.16
C SER A 43 -9.61 -1.07 18.45
N LYS A 44 -9.98 -1.38 19.70
CA LYS A 44 -11.39 -1.42 20.16
C LYS A 44 -12.05 -0.04 20.13
N ASP A 45 -11.27 1.02 20.25
CA ASP A 45 -11.68 2.43 20.19
C ASP A 45 -11.63 3.01 18.77
N ASP A 46 -11.58 2.13 17.76
CA ASP A 46 -11.48 2.49 16.33
C ASP A 46 -10.18 3.19 15.91
N SER A 47 -9.22 3.36 16.84
CA SER A 47 -7.90 3.90 16.54
C SER A 47 -7.01 2.88 15.81
N TRP A 48 -5.98 3.34 15.10
CA TRP A 48 -4.98 2.48 14.47
C TRP A 48 -3.72 2.42 15.34
N VAL A 49 -3.33 1.20 15.73
CA VAL A 49 -2.13 0.97 16.54
C VAL A 49 -1.14 0.09 15.77
N SER A 50 0.15 0.32 15.98
CA SER A 50 1.19 -0.53 15.39
C SER A 50 1.01 -1.98 15.86
N ASN A 51 1.18 -2.93 14.94
CA ASN A 51 1.25 -4.35 15.29
C ASN A 51 2.67 -4.80 15.71
N LYS A 52 3.61 -3.85 15.87
CA LYS A 52 5.02 -4.04 16.26
C LYS A 52 5.90 -4.79 15.25
N THR A 53 5.36 -5.18 14.09
CA THR A 53 6.11 -6.00 13.12
C THR A 53 7.02 -5.20 12.19
N TYR A 54 6.77 -3.90 11.96
CA TYR A 54 7.47 -3.13 10.94
C TYR A 54 9.00 -3.14 11.11
N TRP A 55 9.48 -2.74 12.28
CA TRP A 55 10.92 -2.71 12.57
C TRP A 55 11.51 -4.10 12.68
N GLU A 56 10.74 -5.08 13.15
CA GLU A 56 11.17 -6.47 13.26
C GLU A 56 11.44 -7.08 11.89
N LEU A 57 10.52 -6.87 10.95
CA LEU A 57 10.61 -7.34 9.57
C LEU A 57 11.64 -6.57 8.74
N ARG A 58 11.99 -5.35 9.14
CA ARG A 58 13.01 -4.53 8.45
C ARG A 58 14.44 -4.97 8.73
N ARG A 59 14.74 -5.62 9.87
CA ARG A 59 16.11 -5.89 10.35
C ARG A 59 16.99 -6.62 9.34
N GLU A 60 16.89 -7.96 9.25
CA GLU A 60 17.65 -8.76 8.27
C GLU A 60 16.89 -10.06 7.97
N PRO A 61 16.74 -10.48 6.70
CA PRO A 61 17.21 -9.84 5.45
C PRO A 61 16.33 -8.64 5.01
N GLY A 62 15.41 -8.21 5.88
CA GLY A 62 14.56 -7.04 5.65
C GLY A 62 13.43 -7.30 4.66
N PHE A 63 12.89 -6.21 4.13
CA PHE A 63 11.80 -6.22 3.15
C PHE A 63 12.16 -6.85 1.80
N SER A 64 13.45 -7.06 1.51
CA SER A 64 13.92 -7.66 0.26
C SER A 64 13.43 -9.10 0.04
N ARG A 65 13.13 -9.84 1.13
CA ARG A 65 12.61 -11.23 1.07
C ARG A 65 11.12 -11.33 1.37
N MET A 66 10.39 -10.22 1.29
CA MET A 66 8.96 -10.16 1.56
C MET A 66 8.18 -9.80 0.30
N ASP A 67 7.02 -10.41 0.15
CA ASP A 67 6.09 -10.04 -0.92
C ASP A 67 5.32 -8.77 -0.55
N PHE A 68 5.45 -7.76 -1.39
CA PHE A 68 4.65 -6.54 -1.33
C PHE A 68 3.67 -6.47 -2.50
N PRO A 69 2.45 -5.96 -2.26
CA PRO A 69 1.57 -5.67 -3.37
C PRO A 69 2.20 -4.60 -4.26
N VAL A 70 2.14 -4.80 -5.57
CA VAL A 70 2.51 -3.77 -6.54
C VAL A 70 1.48 -2.64 -6.45
N LEU A 71 1.96 -1.42 -6.23
CA LEU A 71 1.11 -0.22 -6.07
C LEU A 71 1.24 0.77 -7.24
N TRP A 72 2.29 0.62 -8.05
CA TRP A 72 2.60 1.43 -9.23
C TRP A 72 3.53 0.64 -10.15
#